data_AF-A0A7H5F2Y7-F1
#
_entry.id   AF-A0A7H5F2Y7-F1
#
_cell.length_a   1.000
_cell.length_b   1.000
_cell.length_c   1.000
_cell.angle_alpha   90.00
_cell.angle_beta   90.00
_cell.angle_gamma   90.00
#
_symmetry.space_group_name_H-M   'P 1'
#
loop_
_entity.id
_entity.type
_entity.pdbx_description
1 polymer ?
#
loop_
_entity_poly.entity_id
_entity_poly.type
_entity_poly.pdbx_seq_one_letter_code
_entity_poly.pdbx_strand_id
1 'polypeptide(L)'
;MSTLMRILVMFLVWLAFTAVTFYTCVQPQCCGDADVITNTDETTPAEVTNNYAVVSSLGSADVLTGTEWPALRQRLLDQYNANPNQLLEIYGHYYPSEAVPDGYENMGFLRADRIKDLLVPDIPADKIVTLARRMDGATPAAEDKWQAGTFNMSEPQREDEPDKAEIVELDQNEIIVRFPFGSATNSLDQEVEDYLEKLADRLKATEENVTIIGHTDSRSSAEFNMRLGQRRADFLKDVLVRNGAPADRITTESEGETNPVATNDTDSGRQLNRRAVVKLIP
;
A
#
# COMPACT_ATOMS: atom_id res chain seq x y z
N MET A 1 -44.84 60.60 -12.39
CA MET A 1 -43.90 59.53 -12.80
C MET A 1 -44.71 58.47 -13.55
N SER A 2 -44.41 58.20 -14.83
CA SER A 2 -45.13 57.19 -15.63
C SER A 2 -45.00 55.80 -15.03
N THR A 3 -46.00 54.93 -15.20
CA THR A 3 -45.99 53.53 -14.75
C THR A 3 -44.78 52.78 -15.27
N LEU A 4 -44.36 53.07 -16.51
CA LEU A 4 -43.16 52.53 -17.13
C LEU A 4 -41.88 52.95 -16.39
N MET A 5 -41.83 54.21 -15.95
CA MET A 5 -40.68 54.76 -15.22
C MET A 5 -40.55 54.14 -13.82
N ARG A 6 -41.67 53.77 -13.18
CA ARG A 6 -41.65 53.06 -11.89
C ARG A 6 -41.11 51.63 -12.02
N ILE A 7 -41.53 50.91 -13.07
CA ILE A 7 -41.05 49.55 -13.33
C ILE A 7 -39.54 49.56 -13.62
N LEU A 8 -39.08 50.52 -14.43
CA LEU A 8 -37.67 50.62 -14.79
C LEU A 8 -36.79 50.96 -13.58
N VAL A 9 -37.26 51.82 -12.68
CA VAL A 9 -36.55 52.11 -11.41
C VAL A 9 -36.52 50.90 -10.49
N MET A 10 -37.62 50.14 -10.37
CA MET A 10 -37.63 48.91 -9.55
C MET A 10 -36.68 47.84 -10.10
N PHE A 11 -36.58 47.71 -11.43
CA PHE A 11 -35.67 46.76 -12.07
C PHE A 11 -34.20 47.14 -11.86
N LEU A 12 -33.86 48.44 -11.93
CA LEU A 12 -32.51 48.93 -11.64
C LEU A 12 -32.12 48.75 -10.17
N VAL A 13 -33.06 48.97 -9.24
CA VAL A 13 -32.84 48.71 -7.81
C VAL A 13 -32.64 47.22 -7.54
N TRP A 14 -33.41 46.36 -8.19
CA TRP A 14 -33.24 44.91 -8.07
C TRP A 14 -31.90 44.44 -8.64
N LEU A 15 -31.48 44.94 -9.82
CA LEU A 15 -30.17 44.65 -10.40
C LEU A 15 -29.02 45.13 -9.48
N ALA A 16 -29.14 46.33 -8.93
CA ALA A 16 -28.15 46.86 -7.98
C ALA A 16 -28.09 46.02 -6.69
N PHE A 17 -29.24 45.60 -6.15
CA PHE A 17 -29.30 44.71 -4.99
C PHE A 17 -28.66 43.36 -5.29
N THR A 18 -28.98 42.73 -6.42
CA THR A 18 -28.37 41.45 -6.83
C THR A 18 -26.87 41.56 -7.05
N ALA A 19 -26.41 42.67 -7.66
CA ALA A 19 -24.98 42.91 -7.87
C ALA A 19 -24.26 43.13 -6.54
N VAL A 20 -24.81 43.91 -5.62
CA VAL A 20 -24.23 44.08 -4.28
C VAL A 20 -24.17 42.73 -3.56
N THR A 21 -25.25 41.95 -3.51
CA THR A 21 -25.24 40.64 -2.84
C THR A 21 -24.28 39.63 -3.49
N PHE A 22 -24.13 39.66 -4.81
CA PHE A 22 -23.24 38.74 -5.53
C PHE A 22 -21.76 39.14 -5.37
N TYR A 23 -21.44 40.44 -5.39
CA TYR A 23 -20.07 40.92 -5.25
C TYR A 23 -19.59 41.09 -3.81
N THR A 24 -20.49 41.27 -2.82
CA THR A 24 -20.10 41.29 -1.40
C THR A 24 -20.01 39.89 -0.79
N CYS A 25 -20.38 38.84 -1.52
CA CYS A 25 -20.30 37.45 -1.06
C CYS A 25 -19.13 36.66 -1.70
N VAL A 26 -18.23 37.33 -2.43
CA VAL A 26 -17.01 36.75 -3.00
C VAL A 26 -15.78 37.56 -2.58
N GLN A 27 -15.62 37.75 -1.27
CA GLN A 27 -14.34 38.07 -0.62
C GLN A 27 -14.26 37.33 0.73
N PRO A 28 -13.13 36.71 1.10
CA PRO A 28 -13.06 35.67 2.13
C PRO A 28 -13.03 36.16 3.59
N GLN A 29 -13.57 37.34 3.91
CA GLN A 29 -13.26 38.03 5.17
C GLN A 29 -14.40 38.11 6.21
N CYS A 30 -15.43 37.28 6.10
CA CYS A 30 -16.46 37.17 7.14
C CYS A 30 -16.67 35.72 7.59
N CYS A 31 -15.57 35.03 7.90
CA CYS A 31 -15.56 34.06 9.00
C CYS A 31 -15.36 34.88 10.28
N GLY A 32 -16.15 34.58 11.32
CA GLY A 32 -16.10 35.31 12.59
C GLY A 32 -14.72 35.28 13.24
N ASP A 33 -14.49 36.24 14.13
CA ASP A 33 -13.34 36.28 15.04
C ASP A 33 -13.32 34.99 15.88
N ALA A 34 -12.64 33.98 15.38
CA ALA A 34 -12.00 32.95 16.18
C ALA A 34 -10.51 33.29 16.14
N ASP A 35 -9.93 33.40 17.33
CA ASP A 35 -8.54 33.70 17.57
C ASP A 35 -7.62 33.09 16.51
N VAL A 36 -6.93 33.95 15.77
CA VAL A 36 -5.77 33.54 14.98
C VAL A 36 -4.67 33.22 15.98
N ILE A 37 -4.68 31.99 16.48
CA ILE A 37 -3.45 31.33 16.87
C ILE A 37 -2.67 31.18 15.57
N THR A 38 -1.68 32.04 15.36
CA THR A 38 -0.63 31.80 14.38
C THR A 38 0.17 30.58 14.85
N ASN A 39 -0.37 29.39 14.62
CA ASN A 39 0.48 28.23 14.41
C ASN A 39 0.94 28.33 12.95
N THR A 40 1.98 29.13 12.75
CA THR A 40 2.91 28.89 11.66
C THR A 40 3.66 27.61 12.04
N ASP A 41 2.98 26.49 11.86
CA ASP A 41 3.62 25.19 11.74
C ASP A 41 3.19 24.67 10.38
N GLU A 42 3.74 25.30 9.33
CA GLU A 42 4.20 24.48 8.22
C GLU A 42 5.20 23.52 8.85
N THR A 43 4.69 22.40 9.36
CA THR A 43 5.52 21.28 9.77
C THR A 43 6.13 20.77 8.48
N THR A 44 7.23 21.39 8.09
CA THR A 44 8.31 20.69 7.43
C THR A 44 8.46 19.42 8.26
N PRO A 45 8.16 18.22 7.73
CA PRO A 45 8.20 17.02 8.54
C PRO A 45 9.56 16.99 9.23
N ALA A 46 9.55 16.90 10.57
CA ALA A 46 10.79 16.93 11.33
C ALA A 46 11.77 15.95 10.67
N GLU A 47 12.96 16.44 10.27
CA GLU A 47 13.97 15.62 9.61
C GLU A 47 14.27 14.42 10.51
N VAL A 48 13.72 13.26 10.17
CA VAL A 48 13.98 12.04 10.92
C VAL A 48 15.35 11.54 10.45
N THR A 49 16.29 11.45 11.40
CA THR A 49 17.69 11.08 11.18
C THR A 49 17.92 9.61 10.82
N ASN A 50 16.91 8.93 10.28
CA ASN A 50 17.01 7.52 9.90
C ASN A 50 17.04 7.41 8.37
N ASN A 51 17.86 6.48 7.84
CA ASN A 51 18.04 6.22 6.41
C ASN A 51 16.81 5.54 5.77
N TYR A 52 15.61 6.06 6.03
CA TYR A 52 14.37 5.56 5.46
C TYR A 52 13.58 6.73 4.89
N ALA A 53 12.82 6.46 3.84
CA ALA A 53 12.03 7.49 3.19
C ALA A 53 10.78 7.86 3.99
N VAL A 54 10.05 6.87 4.49
CA VAL A 54 8.87 7.07 5.35
C VAL A 54 9.08 6.32 6.65
N VAL A 55 8.78 6.98 7.77
CA VAL A 55 9.03 6.43 9.11
C VAL A 55 7.86 6.67 10.04
N SER A 56 7.70 5.77 11.00
CA SER A 56 6.65 5.83 12.02
C SER A 56 7.20 5.32 13.35
N SER A 57 6.40 5.44 14.40
CA SER A 57 6.67 4.88 15.73
C SER A 57 5.68 3.77 16.05
N LEU A 58 6.10 2.86 16.93
CA LEU A 58 5.27 1.75 17.36
C LEU A 58 3.95 2.26 17.97
N GLY A 59 2.83 1.69 17.51
CA GLY A 59 1.48 2.05 17.94
C GLY A 59 0.97 3.39 17.40
N SER A 60 1.75 4.14 16.62
CA SER A 60 1.30 5.38 15.97
C SER A 60 1.07 5.19 14.48
N ALA A 61 0.02 5.81 13.97
CA ALA A 61 -0.26 5.90 12.55
C ALA A 61 0.45 7.09 11.88
N ASP A 62 1.06 7.97 12.67
CA ASP A 62 1.75 9.14 12.15
C ASP A 62 2.90 8.71 11.26
N VAL A 63 2.94 9.28 10.06
CA VAL A 63 3.99 9.03 9.07
C VAL A 63 4.77 10.31 8.91
N LEU A 64 6.06 10.22 9.18
CA LEU A 64 7.03 11.27 8.95
C LEU A 64 7.89 10.91 7.73
N THR A 65 8.45 11.92 7.08
CA THR A 65 9.39 11.70 5.98
C THR A 65 10.82 11.80 6.50
N GLY A 66 11.63 10.78 6.22
CA GLY A 66 13.06 10.79 6.52
C GLY A 66 13.91 11.34 5.37
N THR A 67 15.22 11.21 5.49
CA THR A 67 16.19 11.82 4.56
C THR A 67 16.15 11.26 3.14
N GLU A 68 15.69 10.02 2.97
CA GLU A 68 15.58 9.37 1.65
C GLU A 68 14.30 9.75 0.89
N TRP A 69 13.35 10.44 1.56
CA TRP A 69 12.05 10.76 0.97
C TRP A 69 12.12 11.54 -0.34
N PRO A 70 12.90 12.63 -0.47
CA PRO A 70 12.91 13.41 -1.70
C PRO A 70 13.35 12.58 -2.91
N ALA A 71 14.37 11.74 -2.73
CA ALA A 71 14.90 10.87 -3.78
C ALA A 71 13.93 9.74 -4.13
N LEU A 72 13.29 9.12 -3.13
CA LEU A 72 12.28 8.08 -3.37
C LEU A 72 11.05 8.66 -4.08
N ARG A 73 10.51 9.78 -3.58
CA ARG A 73 9.34 10.44 -4.16
C ARG A 73 9.59 10.77 -5.62
N GLN A 74 10.73 11.37 -5.95
CA GLN A 74 11.06 11.67 -7.36
C GLN A 74 11.08 10.40 -8.22
N ARG A 75 11.68 9.31 -7.72
CA ARG A 75 11.72 8.03 -8.45
C ARG A 75 10.33 7.46 -8.70
N LEU A 76 9.43 7.51 -7.71
CA LEU A 76 8.04 7.06 -7.85
C LEU A 76 7.30 7.89 -8.90
N LEU A 77 7.51 9.22 -8.92
CA LEU A 77 6.93 10.11 -9.93
C LEU A 77 7.48 9.82 -11.32
N ASP A 78 8.79 9.59 -11.46
CA ASP A 78 9.40 9.26 -12.74
C ASP A 78 8.85 7.93 -13.29
N GLN A 79 8.71 6.92 -12.43
CA GLN A 79 8.10 5.63 -12.79
C GLN A 79 6.64 5.78 -13.22
N TYR A 80 5.84 6.52 -12.44
CA TYR A 80 4.44 6.79 -12.77
C TYR A 80 4.31 7.58 -14.10
N ASN A 81 5.13 8.60 -14.31
CA ASN A 81 5.11 9.39 -15.54
C ASN A 81 5.55 8.57 -16.76
N ALA A 82 6.46 7.61 -16.59
CA ALA A 82 6.87 6.70 -17.64
C ALA A 82 5.75 5.72 -18.04
N ASN A 83 4.92 5.28 -17.09
CA ASN A 83 3.77 4.42 -17.36
C ASN A 83 2.54 4.79 -16.48
N PRO A 84 1.74 5.79 -16.87
CA PRO A 84 0.62 6.29 -16.06
C PRO A 84 -0.54 5.30 -15.89
N ASN A 85 -0.51 4.18 -16.62
CA ASN A 85 -1.52 3.13 -16.50
C ASN A 85 -1.22 2.17 -15.35
N GLN A 86 0.01 2.15 -14.84
CA GLN A 86 0.38 1.34 -13.68
C GLN A 86 -0.31 1.85 -12.40
N LEU A 87 -0.40 0.96 -11.42
CA LEU A 87 -0.80 1.24 -10.06
C LEU A 87 0.44 1.35 -9.18
N LEU A 88 0.42 2.32 -8.26
CA LEU A 88 1.37 2.40 -7.17
C LEU A 88 0.80 1.66 -5.96
N GLU A 89 1.44 0.57 -5.58
CA GLU A 89 1.15 -0.16 -4.36
C GLU A 89 1.97 0.41 -3.19
N ILE A 90 1.29 0.77 -2.10
CA ILE A 90 1.90 1.25 -0.88
C ILE A 90 1.67 0.21 0.21
N TYR A 91 2.75 -0.40 0.68
CA TYR A 91 2.73 -1.37 1.77
C TYR A 91 3.02 -0.67 3.08
N GLY A 92 2.00 -0.34 3.85
CA GLY A 92 2.16 0.19 5.20
C GLY A 92 2.54 -0.92 6.18
N HIS A 93 3.65 -0.73 6.86
CA HIS A 93 4.21 -1.72 7.74
C HIS A 93 3.55 -1.70 9.13
N TYR A 94 3.44 -2.86 9.79
CA TYR A 94 2.95 -2.95 11.16
C TYR A 94 3.52 -4.13 11.93
N TYR A 95 3.50 -4.05 13.26
CA TYR A 95 3.81 -5.17 14.13
C TYR A 95 2.53 -5.80 14.69
N PRO A 96 2.47 -7.13 14.85
CA PRO A 96 1.28 -7.81 15.40
C PRO A 96 0.92 -7.42 16.83
N SER A 97 1.88 -6.85 17.57
CA SER A 97 1.69 -6.36 18.93
C SER A 97 0.94 -5.03 19.00
N GLU A 98 0.74 -4.37 17.86
CA GLU A 98 0.06 -3.07 17.81
C GLU A 98 -1.46 -3.21 17.89
N ALA A 99 -2.11 -2.22 18.51
CA ALA A 99 -3.56 -2.18 18.58
C ALA A 99 -4.16 -1.97 17.17
N VAL A 100 -5.23 -2.69 16.86
CA VAL A 100 -5.96 -2.54 15.59
C VAL A 100 -6.77 -1.24 15.61
N PRO A 101 -6.56 -0.29 14.67
CA PRO A 101 -7.35 0.94 14.60
C PRO A 101 -8.81 0.69 14.19
N ASP A 102 -9.70 1.56 14.64
CA ASP A 102 -11.10 1.53 14.22
C ASP A 102 -11.23 1.68 12.70
N GLY A 103 -11.98 0.77 12.07
CA GLY A 103 -12.22 0.79 10.62
C GLY A 103 -11.11 0.19 9.77
N TYR A 104 -10.08 -0.39 10.40
CA TYR A 104 -8.95 -1.04 9.72
C TYR A 104 -8.74 -2.45 10.23
N GLU A 105 -8.22 -3.35 9.38
CA GLU A 105 -7.87 -4.70 9.78
C GLU A 105 -6.57 -4.75 10.60
N ASN A 106 -5.67 -3.76 10.44
CA ASN A 106 -4.43 -3.60 11.21
C ASN A 106 -3.85 -2.17 11.05
N MET A 107 -2.84 -1.85 11.87
CA MET A 107 -2.11 -0.56 11.80
C MET A 107 -1.48 -0.26 10.44
N GLY A 108 -1.11 -1.30 9.69
CA GLY A 108 -0.41 -1.18 8.41
C GLY A 108 -1.26 -0.47 7.37
N PHE A 109 -2.55 -0.81 7.29
CA PHE A 109 -3.48 -0.12 6.39
C PHE A 109 -3.61 1.36 6.70
N LEU A 110 -3.77 1.71 7.97
CA LEU A 110 -3.88 3.11 8.37
C LEU A 110 -2.58 3.87 8.05
N ARG A 111 -1.40 3.27 8.27
CA ARG A 111 -0.13 3.89 7.84
C ARG A 111 -0.03 4.01 6.32
N ALA A 112 -0.47 3.02 5.57
CA ALA A 112 -0.47 3.07 4.10
C ALA A 112 -1.34 4.23 3.59
N ASP A 113 -2.51 4.46 4.19
CA ASP A 113 -3.36 5.60 3.89
C ASP A 113 -2.67 6.94 4.22
N ARG A 114 -1.97 7.03 5.35
CA ARG A 114 -1.17 8.23 5.69
C ARG A 114 -0.02 8.46 4.71
N ILE A 115 0.63 7.40 4.23
CA ILE A 115 1.67 7.52 3.19
C ILE A 115 1.02 7.95 1.86
N LYS A 116 -0.15 7.42 1.52
CA LYS A 116 -0.91 7.81 0.32
C LYS A 116 -1.20 9.31 0.30
N ASP A 117 -1.59 9.90 1.43
CA ASP A 117 -1.84 11.34 1.55
C ASP A 117 -0.64 12.20 1.11
N LEU A 118 0.60 11.72 1.28
CA LEU A 118 1.83 12.41 0.87
C LEU A 118 2.05 12.42 -0.66
N LEU A 119 1.39 11.52 -1.40
CA LEU A 119 1.58 11.28 -2.83
C LEU A 119 0.39 11.70 -3.68
N VAL A 120 -0.81 11.78 -3.10
CA VAL A 120 -2.03 12.24 -3.77
C VAL A 120 -1.90 13.61 -4.47
N PRO A 121 -1.09 14.57 -3.98
CA PRO A 121 -0.86 15.82 -4.71
C PRO A 121 -0.25 15.64 -6.11
N ASP A 122 0.45 14.54 -6.37
CA ASP A 122 1.21 14.31 -7.60
C ASP A 122 0.75 13.08 -8.39
N ILE A 123 0.19 12.07 -7.71
CA ILE A 123 -0.31 10.83 -8.29
C ILE A 123 -1.81 10.72 -7.96
N PRO A 124 -2.69 10.55 -8.97
CA PRO A 124 -4.13 10.41 -8.73
C PRO A 124 -4.47 9.29 -7.75
N ALA A 125 -5.43 9.54 -6.86
CA ALA A 125 -5.76 8.62 -5.77
C ALA A 125 -6.29 7.25 -6.25
N ASP A 126 -6.88 7.18 -7.45
CA ASP A 126 -7.33 5.95 -8.11
C ASP A 126 -6.17 5.13 -8.71
N LYS A 127 -4.98 5.71 -8.78
CA LYS A 127 -3.73 5.04 -9.18
C LYS A 127 -2.92 4.53 -8.00
N ILE A 128 -3.40 4.70 -6.77
CA ILE A 128 -2.70 4.29 -5.56
C ILE A 128 -3.53 3.25 -4.80
N VAL A 129 -2.94 2.07 -4.62
CA VAL A 129 -3.50 0.96 -3.83
C VAL A 129 -2.78 0.88 -2.49
N THR A 130 -3.52 0.93 -1.39
CA THR A 130 -2.97 0.81 -0.04
C THR A 130 -3.09 -0.62 0.47
N LEU A 131 -1.97 -1.13 0.96
CA LEU A 131 -1.77 -2.51 1.40
C LEU A 131 -1.11 -2.49 2.78
N ALA A 132 -1.27 -3.56 3.54
CA ALA A 132 -0.56 -3.76 4.81
C ALA A 132 0.57 -4.77 4.65
N ARG A 133 1.67 -4.60 5.38
CA ARG A 133 2.75 -5.59 5.50
C ARG A 133 3.10 -5.81 6.96
N ARG A 134 3.07 -7.06 7.39
CA ARG A 134 3.47 -7.45 8.74
C ARG A 134 5.00 -7.49 8.84
N MET A 135 5.53 -6.80 9.83
CA MET A 135 6.94 -6.86 10.20
C MET A 135 7.14 -8.01 11.20
N ASP A 136 8.02 -8.93 10.83
CA ASP A 136 8.44 -10.02 11.70
C ASP A 136 9.77 -9.67 12.36
N GLY A 137 9.99 -10.15 13.59
CA GLY A 137 11.22 -9.92 14.35
C GLY A 137 11.04 -9.04 15.59
N ALA A 138 12.14 -8.45 16.07
CA ALA A 138 12.13 -7.66 17.28
C ALA A 138 11.32 -6.37 17.09
N THR A 139 10.30 -6.19 17.94
CA THR A 139 9.52 -4.95 17.96
C THR A 139 10.42 -3.80 18.44
N PRO A 140 10.47 -2.66 17.71
CA PRO A 140 11.25 -1.50 18.11
C PRO A 140 10.71 -0.88 19.42
N ALA A 141 11.53 -0.09 20.12
CA ALA A 141 11.03 0.67 21.25
C ALA A 141 9.97 1.69 20.80
N ALA A 142 9.11 2.15 21.70
CA ALA A 142 7.99 3.03 21.33
C ALA A 142 8.47 4.37 20.73
N GLU A 143 9.59 4.87 21.21
CA GLU A 143 10.25 6.10 20.77
C GLU A 143 10.99 5.96 19.43
N ASP A 144 11.39 4.73 19.08
CA ASP A 144 12.19 4.46 17.90
C ASP A 144 11.38 4.73 16.63
N LYS A 145 12.10 5.24 15.62
CA LYS A 145 11.56 5.48 14.28
C LYS A 145 12.03 4.36 13.36
N TRP A 146 11.12 3.78 12.62
CA TRP A 146 11.40 2.64 11.74
C TRP A 146 10.62 2.80 10.44
N GLN A 147 11.01 2.06 9.41
CA GLN A 147 10.43 2.19 8.08
C GLN A 147 8.92 1.92 8.10
N ALA A 148 8.12 2.95 7.83
CA ALA A 148 6.67 2.88 7.89
C ALA A 148 6.04 2.18 6.69
N GLY A 149 6.76 2.05 5.58
CA GLY A 149 6.27 1.36 4.41
C GLY A 149 7.27 1.19 3.26
N THR A 150 6.88 0.35 2.33
CA THR A 150 7.56 0.11 1.04
C THR A 150 6.58 0.33 -0.12
N PHE A 151 7.13 0.35 -1.34
CA PHE A 151 6.41 0.74 -2.55
C PHE A 151 6.70 -0.26 -3.66
N ASN A 152 5.70 -0.54 -4.49
CA ASN A 152 5.84 -1.33 -5.69
C ASN A 152 5.01 -0.71 -6.83
N MET A 153 5.46 -0.88 -8.07
CA MET A 153 4.64 -0.57 -9.25
C MET A 153 4.06 -1.87 -9.79
N SER A 154 2.75 -1.91 -10.02
CA SER A 154 2.09 -3.08 -10.60
C SER A 154 1.19 -2.69 -11.77
N GLU A 155 0.92 -3.65 -12.64
CA GLU A 155 -0.07 -3.46 -13.70
C GLU A 155 -1.50 -3.60 -13.14
N PRO A 156 -2.45 -2.76 -13.57
CA PRO A 156 -3.83 -2.93 -13.19
C PRO A 156 -4.34 -4.27 -13.72
N GLN A 157 -4.98 -5.04 -12.83
CA GLN A 157 -5.60 -6.31 -13.18
C GLN A 157 -6.74 -6.05 -14.16
N ARG A 158 -6.65 -6.63 -15.36
CA ARG A 158 -7.68 -6.54 -16.39
C ARG A 158 -8.75 -7.60 -16.13
N GLU A 159 -10.01 -7.19 -16.00
CA GLU A 159 -11.14 -8.09 -15.69
C GLU A 159 -11.32 -9.22 -16.72
N ASP A 160 -10.89 -9.00 -17.96
CA ASP A 160 -10.96 -9.95 -19.07
C ASP A 160 -9.74 -10.87 -19.19
N GLU A 161 -8.68 -10.62 -18.41
CA GLU A 161 -7.51 -11.49 -18.38
C GLU A 161 -7.59 -12.52 -17.25
N PRO A 162 -7.20 -13.78 -17.51
CA PRO A 162 -7.09 -14.76 -16.45
C PRO A 162 -6.08 -14.25 -15.41
N ASP A 163 -6.45 -14.34 -14.13
CA ASP A 163 -5.57 -14.07 -12.99
C ASP A 163 -4.28 -14.89 -13.15
N LYS A 164 -3.13 -14.20 -13.13
CA LYS A 164 -1.79 -14.75 -13.40
C LYS A 164 -0.94 -14.72 -12.15
N ALA A 165 0.05 -15.61 -12.10
CA ALA A 165 1.06 -15.54 -11.05
C ALA A 165 1.96 -14.33 -11.30
N GLU A 166 2.19 -13.53 -10.27
CA GLU A 166 3.00 -12.31 -10.34
C GLU A 166 4.07 -12.36 -9.25
N ILE A 167 5.31 -11.97 -9.60
CA ILE A 167 6.37 -11.71 -8.63
C ILE A 167 6.33 -10.24 -8.23
N VAL A 168 6.24 -10.00 -6.92
CA VAL A 168 6.40 -8.67 -6.33
C VAL A 168 7.63 -8.71 -5.42
N GLU A 169 8.70 -8.03 -5.84
CA GLU A 169 9.92 -7.86 -5.06
C GLU A 169 9.75 -6.68 -4.10
N LEU A 170 9.66 -6.94 -2.79
CA LEU A 170 9.49 -5.88 -1.80
C LEU A 170 10.84 -5.33 -1.31
N ASP A 171 11.82 -6.21 -1.14
CA ASP A 171 13.21 -5.90 -0.82
C ASP A 171 14.13 -7.07 -1.24
N GLN A 172 15.42 -7.00 -0.88
CA GLN A 172 16.42 -8.01 -1.28
C GLN A 172 16.19 -9.40 -0.68
N ASN A 173 15.37 -9.49 0.37
CA ASN A 173 15.18 -10.70 1.17
C ASN A 173 13.70 -11.13 1.27
N GLU A 174 12.74 -10.34 0.80
CA GLU A 174 11.32 -10.71 0.80
C GLU A 174 10.69 -10.54 -0.59
N ILE A 175 10.12 -11.65 -1.08
CA ILE A 175 9.45 -11.72 -2.37
C ILE A 175 8.03 -12.23 -2.15
N ILE A 176 7.07 -11.66 -2.84
CA ILE A 176 5.69 -12.12 -2.84
C ILE A 176 5.39 -12.76 -4.20
N VAL A 177 4.83 -13.97 -4.16
CA VAL A 177 4.27 -14.64 -5.34
C VAL A 177 2.76 -14.63 -5.22
N ARG A 178 2.05 -13.93 -6.10
CA ARG A 178 0.58 -13.91 -6.14
C ARG A 178 0.04 -15.15 -6.86
N PHE A 179 -1.15 -15.62 -6.45
CA PHE A 179 -1.79 -16.83 -6.97
C PHE A 179 -3.21 -16.57 -7.48
N PRO A 180 -3.61 -17.22 -8.58
CA PRO A 180 -4.97 -17.19 -9.08
C PRO A 180 -6.00 -17.73 -8.09
N PHE A 181 -7.28 -17.34 -8.26
CA PHE A 181 -8.37 -17.81 -7.41
C PHE A 181 -8.47 -19.34 -7.35
N GLY A 182 -8.60 -19.89 -6.13
CA GLY A 182 -8.73 -21.33 -5.89
C GLY A 182 -7.50 -22.17 -6.25
N SER A 183 -6.42 -21.55 -6.75
CA SER A 183 -5.22 -22.25 -7.19
C SER A 183 -4.19 -22.36 -6.07
N ALA A 184 -3.68 -23.56 -5.85
CA ALA A 184 -2.49 -23.82 -5.03
C ALA A 184 -1.26 -24.19 -5.88
N THR A 185 -1.54 -24.61 -7.11
CA THR A 185 -0.63 -25.30 -8.02
C THR A 185 -1.14 -24.98 -9.42
N ASN A 186 -0.39 -24.22 -10.21
CA ASN A 186 -0.52 -24.23 -11.68
C ASN A 186 0.63 -23.49 -12.34
N SER A 187 0.75 -23.72 -13.66
CA SER A 187 1.73 -23.13 -14.59
C SER A 187 2.10 -21.72 -14.17
N LEU A 188 3.27 -21.62 -13.56
CA LEU A 188 3.92 -20.35 -13.35
C LEU A 188 4.17 -19.76 -14.74
N ASP A 189 3.93 -18.47 -14.90
CA ASP A 189 4.34 -17.78 -16.11
C ASP A 189 5.87 -17.88 -16.24
N GLN A 190 6.39 -17.84 -17.47
CA GLN A 190 7.82 -18.05 -17.72
C GLN A 190 8.69 -17.08 -16.91
N GLU A 191 8.24 -15.84 -16.74
CA GLU A 191 8.91 -14.85 -15.91
C GLU A 191 9.05 -15.28 -14.44
N VAL A 192 8.01 -15.92 -13.89
CA VAL A 192 8.01 -16.44 -12.52
C VAL A 192 8.92 -17.67 -12.40
N GLU A 193 8.90 -18.58 -13.38
CA GLU A 193 9.84 -19.72 -13.40
C GLU A 193 11.30 -19.25 -13.50
N ASP A 194 11.59 -18.31 -14.41
CA ASP A 194 12.94 -17.72 -14.60
C ASP A 194 13.43 -17.03 -13.30
N TYR A 195 12.52 -16.37 -12.58
CA TYR A 195 12.83 -15.76 -11.31
C TYR A 195 13.16 -16.79 -10.22
N LEU A 196 12.33 -17.84 -10.10
CA LEU A 196 12.57 -18.91 -9.13
C LEU A 196 13.83 -19.73 -9.46
N GLU A 197 14.20 -19.85 -10.74
CA GLU A 197 15.49 -20.42 -11.15
C GLU A 197 16.67 -19.57 -10.63
N LYS A 198 16.64 -18.25 -10.85
CA LYS A 198 17.67 -17.33 -10.31
C LYS A 198 17.73 -17.37 -8.78
N LEU A 199 16.58 -17.47 -8.12
CA LEU A 199 16.52 -17.61 -6.67
C LEU A 199 17.17 -18.93 -6.23
N ALA A 200 16.87 -20.04 -6.90
CA ALA A 200 17.53 -21.32 -6.62
C ALA A 200 19.05 -21.25 -6.83
N ASP A 201 19.51 -20.54 -7.86
CA ASP A 201 20.94 -20.26 -8.08
C ASP A 201 21.58 -19.48 -6.94
N ARG A 202 20.89 -18.44 -6.43
CA ARG A 202 21.34 -17.71 -5.23
C ARG A 202 21.48 -18.63 -4.04
N LEU A 203 20.48 -19.46 -3.74
CA LEU A 203 20.50 -20.39 -2.60
C LEU A 203 21.59 -21.47 -2.69
N LYS A 204 22.03 -21.80 -3.90
CA LYS A 204 23.19 -22.68 -4.13
C LYS A 204 24.51 -21.95 -3.88
N ALA A 205 24.58 -20.67 -4.23
CA ALA A 205 25.79 -19.85 -4.10
C ALA A 205 25.99 -19.28 -2.69
N THR A 206 24.92 -19.18 -1.89
CA THR A 206 24.94 -18.64 -0.53
C THR A 206 24.67 -19.72 0.51
N GLU A 207 24.74 -19.37 1.80
CA GLU A 207 24.31 -20.22 2.93
C GLU A 207 22.95 -19.79 3.49
N GLU A 208 22.20 -18.98 2.73
CA GLU A 208 20.90 -18.45 3.13
C GLU A 208 19.86 -19.58 3.30
N ASN A 209 19.03 -19.44 4.32
CA ASN A 209 17.82 -20.25 4.50
C ASN A 209 16.60 -19.52 3.92
N VAL A 210 15.57 -20.27 3.59
CA VAL A 210 14.31 -19.74 3.06
C VAL A 210 13.14 -20.23 3.88
N THR A 211 12.25 -19.32 4.23
CA THR A 211 10.92 -19.64 4.73
C THR A 211 9.87 -19.18 3.73
N ILE A 212 8.98 -20.08 3.32
CA ILE A 212 7.88 -19.79 2.40
C ILE A 212 6.57 -19.88 3.18
N ILE A 213 5.83 -18.79 3.23
CA ILE A 213 4.58 -18.69 3.99
C ILE A 213 3.41 -18.52 3.02
N GLY A 214 2.48 -19.47 3.02
CA GLY A 214 1.31 -19.42 2.15
C GLY A 214 0.10 -18.79 2.82
N HIS A 215 -0.54 -17.85 2.12
CA HIS A 215 -1.72 -17.11 2.54
C HIS A 215 -2.90 -17.33 1.59
N THR A 216 -4.11 -17.03 2.05
CA THR A 216 -5.35 -17.14 1.29
C THR A 216 -6.25 -15.93 1.49
N ASP A 217 -7.30 -15.82 0.67
CA ASP A 217 -8.45 -14.95 0.97
C ASP A 217 -9.38 -15.58 2.01
N SER A 218 -10.39 -14.83 2.45
CA SER A 218 -11.31 -15.24 3.52
C SER A 218 -12.58 -15.98 3.06
N ARG A 219 -12.64 -16.49 1.82
CA ARG A 219 -13.89 -17.07 1.27
C ARG A 219 -14.22 -18.47 1.79
N SER A 220 -13.26 -19.19 2.33
CA SER A 220 -13.40 -20.60 2.74
C SER A 220 -13.21 -20.75 4.24
N SER A 221 -13.53 -21.93 4.80
CA SER A 221 -13.27 -22.20 6.21
C SER A 221 -11.78 -22.04 6.54
N ALA A 222 -11.45 -21.51 7.73
CA ALA A 222 -10.07 -21.35 8.20
C ALA A 222 -9.21 -22.63 8.01
N GLU A 223 -9.74 -23.81 8.34
CA GLU A 223 -9.02 -25.09 8.18
C GLU A 223 -8.69 -25.40 6.70
N PHE A 224 -9.60 -25.11 5.78
CA PHE A 224 -9.37 -25.24 4.35
C PHE A 224 -8.31 -24.24 3.88
N ASN A 225 -8.39 -23.01 4.36
CA ASN A 225 -7.46 -21.94 4.02
C ASN A 225 -6.04 -22.23 4.50
N MET A 226 -5.86 -22.79 5.70
CA MET A 226 -4.58 -23.29 6.17
C MET A 226 -4.00 -24.37 5.26
N ARG A 227 -4.81 -25.35 4.86
CA ARG A 227 -4.35 -26.38 3.90
C ARG A 227 -4.03 -25.81 2.53
N LEU A 228 -4.79 -24.82 2.06
CA LEU A 228 -4.59 -24.21 0.75
C LEU A 228 -3.31 -23.36 0.71
N GLY A 229 -3.08 -22.55 1.74
CA GLY A 229 -1.83 -21.80 1.87
C GLY A 229 -0.63 -22.75 1.97
N GLN A 230 -0.73 -23.84 2.75
CA GLN A 230 0.37 -24.81 2.85
C GLN A 230 0.74 -25.39 1.48
N ARG A 231 -0.27 -25.78 0.69
CA ARG A 231 -0.03 -26.29 -0.68
C ARG A 231 0.67 -25.26 -1.58
N ARG A 232 0.40 -23.96 -1.43
CA ARG A 232 1.09 -22.90 -2.19
C ARG A 232 2.55 -22.80 -1.80
N ALA A 233 2.83 -22.85 -0.50
CA ALA A 233 4.20 -22.81 0.02
C ALA A 233 5.00 -24.04 -0.43
N ASP A 234 4.40 -25.23 -0.31
CA ASP A 234 5.00 -26.50 -0.74
C ASP A 234 5.26 -26.51 -2.24
N PHE A 235 4.33 -25.99 -3.06
CA PHE A 235 4.52 -25.86 -4.49
C PHE A 235 5.76 -25.03 -4.86
N LEU A 236 5.94 -23.85 -4.23
CA LEU A 236 7.14 -23.04 -4.48
C LEU A 236 8.42 -23.71 -4.01
N LYS A 237 8.38 -24.43 -2.87
CA LYS A 237 9.50 -25.25 -2.42
C LYS A 237 9.86 -26.32 -3.46
N ASP A 238 8.86 -27.03 -3.99
CA ASP A 238 9.07 -28.05 -5.01
C ASP A 238 9.70 -27.45 -6.29
N VAL A 239 9.27 -26.25 -6.69
CA VAL A 239 9.87 -25.51 -7.82
C VAL A 239 11.33 -25.18 -7.55
N LEU A 240 11.65 -24.62 -6.39
CA LEU A 240 13.03 -24.26 -6.02
C LEU A 240 13.94 -25.49 -5.95
N VAL A 241 13.47 -26.57 -5.32
CA VAL A 241 14.22 -27.83 -5.22
C VAL A 241 14.45 -28.46 -6.59
N ARG A 242 13.44 -28.42 -7.47
CA ARG A 242 13.58 -28.85 -8.88
C ARG A 242 14.64 -28.04 -9.63
N ASN A 243 14.78 -26.75 -9.32
CA ASN A 243 15.83 -25.87 -9.86
C ASN A 243 17.18 -26.00 -9.12
N GLY A 244 17.29 -26.95 -8.18
CA GLY A 244 18.52 -27.36 -7.52
C GLY A 244 18.79 -26.69 -6.18
N ALA A 245 17.84 -25.95 -5.60
CA ALA A 245 18.00 -25.39 -4.26
C ALA A 245 18.07 -26.51 -3.18
N PRO A 246 18.89 -26.35 -2.12
CA PRO A 246 18.96 -27.33 -1.03
C PRO A 246 17.64 -27.43 -0.25
N ALA A 247 16.96 -28.58 -0.32
CA ALA A 247 15.63 -28.76 0.27
C ALA A 247 15.59 -28.63 1.81
N ASP A 248 16.72 -28.90 2.46
CA ASP A 248 16.95 -28.78 3.91
C ASP A 248 17.03 -27.32 4.38
N ARG A 249 17.33 -26.38 3.47
CA ARG A 249 17.34 -24.94 3.73
C ARG A 249 16.01 -24.25 3.49
N ILE A 250 14.99 -24.97 3.00
CA ILE A 250 13.68 -24.41 2.66
C ILE A 250 12.62 -24.96 3.63
N THR A 251 12.03 -24.06 4.41
CA THR A 251 10.89 -24.35 5.29
C THR A 251 9.60 -23.80 4.69
N THR A 252 8.49 -24.50 4.85
CA THR A 252 7.18 -24.08 4.33
C THR A 252 6.16 -24.04 5.47
N GLU A 253 5.38 -22.97 5.51
CA GLU A 253 4.35 -22.72 6.52
C GLU A 253 3.10 -22.13 5.86
N SER A 254 1.99 -22.13 6.61
CA SER A 254 0.78 -21.45 6.18
C SER A 254 0.17 -20.65 7.30
N GLU A 255 -0.36 -19.48 6.94
CA GLU A 255 -1.14 -18.62 7.83
C GLU A 255 -2.60 -18.48 7.39
N GLY A 256 -3.01 -19.21 6.34
CA GLY A 256 -4.35 -19.13 5.78
C GLY A 256 -4.76 -17.67 5.52
N GLU A 257 -5.93 -17.30 6.05
CA GLU A 257 -6.52 -15.96 5.89
C GLU A 257 -6.12 -14.97 7.01
N THR A 258 -5.31 -15.39 7.99
CA THR A 258 -5.14 -14.66 9.26
C THR A 258 -4.28 -13.39 9.16
N ASN A 259 -3.51 -13.23 8.09
CA ASN A 259 -2.65 -12.07 7.85
C ASN A 259 -2.91 -11.47 6.46
N PRO A 260 -4.06 -10.78 6.29
CA PRO A 260 -4.40 -10.12 5.02
C PRO A 260 -3.51 -8.90 4.80
N VAL A 261 -3.16 -8.66 3.52
CA VAL A 261 -2.42 -7.49 3.04
C VAL A 261 -3.33 -6.51 2.31
N ALA A 262 -4.55 -6.94 1.97
CA ALA A 262 -5.61 -6.10 1.44
C ALA A 262 -6.95 -6.48 2.09
N THR A 263 -7.94 -5.58 2.02
CA THR A 263 -9.28 -5.89 2.52
C THR A 263 -9.86 -7.11 1.79
N ASN A 264 -10.51 -8.00 2.52
CA ASN A 264 -11.17 -9.16 1.90
C ASN A 264 -12.55 -8.84 1.34
N ASP A 265 -13.05 -7.61 1.50
CA ASP A 265 -14.38 -7.22 1.07
C ASP A 265 -14.48 -7.05 -0.45
N THR A 266 -13.36 -6.77 -1.13
CA THR A 266 -13.29 -6.57 -2.57
C THR A 266 -12.63 -7.75 -3.29
N ASP A 267 -13.00 -7.99 -4.56
CA ASP A 267 -12.35 -9.04 -5.37
C ASP A 267 -10.86 -8.78 -5.58
N SER A 268 -10.50 -7.52 -5.86
CA SER A 268 -9.10 -7.09 -5.97
C SER A 268 -8.33 -7.34 -4.67
N GLY A 269 -8.88 -6.96 -3.51
CA GLY A 269 -8.23 -7.22 -2.23
C GLY A 269 -8.09 -8.72 -1.91
N ARG A 270 -9.09 -9.53 -2.23
CA ARG A 270 -8.97 -11.00 -2.13
C ARG A 270 -7.86 -11.55 -3.02
N GLN A 271 -7.68 -11.03 -4.23
CA GLN A 271 -6.57 -11.42 -5.11
C GLN A 271 -5.22 -11.12 -4.50
N LEU A 272 -5.06 -9.93 -3.92
CA LEU A 272 -3.83 -9.51 -3.25
C LEU A 272 -3.52 -10.41 -2.03
N ASN A 273 -4.55 -10.94 -1.36
CA ASN A 273 -4.41 -11.89 -0.24
C ASN A 273 -4.04 -13.31 -0.67
N ARG A 274 -4.34 -13.72 -1.90
CA ARG A 274 -3.92 -15.01 -2.44
C ARG A 274 -2.46 -14.96 -2.85
N ARG A 275 -1.56 -15.22 -1.91
CA ARG A 275 -0.12 -15.10 -2.12
C ARG A 275 0.68 -16.14 -1.36
N ALA A 276 1.94 -16.30 -1.71
CA ALA A 276 2.97 -16.86 -0.84
C ALA A 276 4.10 -15.84 -0.67
N VAL A 277 4.62 -15.72 0.54
CA VAL A 277 5.75 -14.84 0.86
C VAL A 277 6.99 -15.71 1.02
N VAL A 278 8.02 -15.42 0.23
CA VAL A 278 9.33 -16.08 0.28
C VAL A 278 10.28 -15.15 1.02
N LYS A 279 10.74 -15.59 2.20
CA LYS A 279 11.66 -14.84 3.06
C LYS A 279 13.03 -15.51 3.08
N LEU A 280 14.05 -14.76 2.69
CA LEU A 280 15.44 -15.17 2.76
C LEU A 280 16.02 -14.76 4.11
N ILE A 281 16.67 -15.70 4.77
CA ILE A 281 17.29 -15.57 6.09
C ILE A 281 18.80 -15.78 5.90
N PRO A 282 19.61 -14.73 6.07
CA PRO A 282 21.07 -14.83 5.94
C PRO A 282 21.75 -15.64 7.04
#